data_AF-A0A6V7HME7-F1
#
_entry.id   AF-A0A6V7HME7-F1
#
_cell.length_a   1.000
_cell.length_b   1.000
_cell.length_c   1.000
_cell.angle_alpha   90.00
_cell.angle_beta   90.00
_cell.angle_gamma   90.00
#
_symmetry.space_group_name_H-M   'P 1'
#
loop_
_entity.id
_entity.type
_entity.pdbx_description
1 polymer ?
#
loop_
_entity_poly.entity_id
_entity_poly.type
_entity_poly.pdbx_seq_one_letter_code
_entity_poly.pdbx_strand_id
1 'polypeptide(L)'
;MTKEDMDKVCEQLDNLFLSTLDLIEEKVVTTIQLENHLRDGHLEMAKSRYIRGKESVGLLRIPQDTEITSLFDLETSYQEEHEDEPVDVPRFSINLKDKEELKNIQDPLKWFGVLVPQSLRTAQKRFQESLYLAARISDIGAKLNVIVDEVEAKKKTKAKLSAEANEE
;
A
#
# COMPACT_ATOMS: atom_id res chain seq x y z
N MET A 1 -29.32 26.47 -20.79
CA MET A 1 -29.39 25.56 -19.62
C MET A 1 -28.23 25.93 -18.71
N THR A 2 -28.48 26.08 -17.42
CA THR A 2 -28.19 27.32 -16.68
C THR A 2 -26.82 27.35 -16.01
N LYS A 3 -26.32 28.56 -15.77
CA LYS A 3 -25.12 28.88 -14.96
C LYS A 3 -24.99 28.04 -13.67
N GLU A 4 -26.13 27.67 -13.08
CA GLU A 4 -26.26 26.73 -11.96
C GLU A 4 -25.65 25.34 -12.20
N ASP A 5 -25.79 24.77 -13.39
CA ASP A 5 -25.21 23.45 -13.71
C ASP A 5 -23.68 23.53 -13.85
N MET A 6 -23.18 24.67 -14.36
CA MET A 6 -21.75 24.96 -14.40
C MET A 6 -21.16 25.15 -13.00
N ASP A 7 -21.86 25.87 -12.14
CA ASP A 7 -21.43 26.10 -10.75
C ASP A 7 -21.40 24.77 -9.96
N LYS A 8 -22.40 23.90 -10.13
CA LYS A 8 -22.41 22.54 -9.55
C LYS A 8 -21.24 21.69 -10.01
N VAL A 9 -20.92 21.70 -11.31
CA VAL A 9 -19.76 20.95 -11.84
C VAL A 9 -18.45 21.50 -11.29
N CYS A 10 -18.34 22.82 -11.09
CA CYS A 10 -17.17 23.42 -10.45
C CYS A 10 -17.04 23.00 -8.98
N GLU A 11 -18.13 23.05 -8.22
CA GLU A 11 -18.15 22.64 -6.81
C GLU A 11 -17.77 21.15 -6.65
N GLN A 12 -18.30 20.28 -7.51
CA GLN A 12 -17.91 18.87 -7.53
C GLN A 12 -16.43 18.67 -7.87
N LEU A 13 -15.89 19.45 -8.81
CA LEU A 13 -14.48 19.38 -9.18
C LEU A 13 -13.59 19.83 -8.03
N ASP A 14 -13.97 20.91 -7.34
CA ASP A 14 -13.25 21.44 -6.19
C ASP A 14 -13.24 20.43 -5.04
N ASN A 15 -14.38 19.79 -4.77
CA ASN A 15 -14.48 18.72 -3.77
C ASN A 15 -13.57 17.52 -4.12
N LEU A 16 -13.56 17.09 -5.39
CA LEU A 16 -12.65 16.02 -5.84
C LEU A 16 -11.17 16.42 -5.69
N PHE A 17 -10.82 17.68 -5.95
CA PHE A 17 -9.46 18.16 -5.74
C PHE A 17 -9.05 18.18 -4.28
N LEU A 18 -9.95 18.57 -3.37
CA LEU A 18 -9.70 18.49 -1.92
C LEU A 18 -9.46 17.04 -1.50
N SER A 19 -10.34 16.10 -1.91
CA SER A 19 -10.15 14.67 -1.64
C SER A 19 -8.84 14.13 -2.22
N THR A 20 -8.43 14.61 -3.40
CA THR A 20 -7.14 14.24 -4.00
C THR A 20 -5.98 14.71 -3.13
N LEU A 21 -6.03 15.95 -2.63
CA LEU A 21 -4.98 16.52 -1.80
C LEU A 21 -4.84 15.76 -0.48
N ASP A 22 -5.96 15.44 0.17
CA ASP A 22 -5.99 14.66 1.42
C ASP A 22 -5.39 13.26 1.22
N LEU A 23 -5.73 12.58 0.12
CA LEU A 23 -5.15 11.26 -0.20
C LEU A 23 -3.65 11.35 -0.54
N ILE A 24 -3.21 12.42 -1.19
CA ILE A 24 -1.77 12.65 -1.43
C ILE A 24 -1.04 12.86 -0.11
N GLU A 25 -1.60 13.65 0.81
CA GLU A 25 -1.03 13.83 2.15
C GLU A 25 -0.92 12.48 2.87
N GLU A 26 -2.01 11.70 2.91
CA GLU A 26 -2.02 10.37 3.53
C GLU A 26 -0.96 9.45 2.91
N LYS A 27 -0.84 9.44 1.59
CA LYS A 27 0.16 8.65 0.87
C LYS A 27 1.58 9.04 1.25
N VAL A 28 1.87 10.35 1.32
CA VAL A 28 3.20 10.87 1.66
C VAL A 28 3.55 10.50 3.10
N VAL A 29 2.65 10.71 4.05
CA VAL A 29 2.85 10.34 5.46
C VAL A 29 3.10 8.85 5.60
N THR A 30 2.29 8.01 4.95
CA THR A 30 2.43 6.55 5.01
C THR A 30 3.73 6.08 4.36
N THR A 31 4.18 6.73 3.28
CA THR A 31 5.46 6.43 2.62
C THR A 31 6.65 6.77 3.54
N ILE A 32 6.60 7.91 4.23
CA ILE A 32 7.65 8.28 5.21
C ILE A 32 7.69 7.26 6.36
N GLN A 33 6.53 6.78 6.83
CA GLN A 33 6.47 5.72 7.84
C GLN A 33 7.12 4.43 7.31
N LEU A 34 6.77 4.00 6.10
CA LEU A 34 7.34 2.83 5.44
C LEU A 34 8.88 2.93 5.38
N GLU A 35 9.41 4.06 4.92
CA GLU A 35 10.85 4.31 4.82
C GLU A 35 11.56 4.22 6.17
N ASN A 36 10.95 4.77 7.23
CA ASN A 36 11.49 4.69 8.59
C ASN A 36 11.55 3.24 9.07
N HIS A 37 10.48 2.45 8.89
CA HIS A 37 10.47 1.04 9.27
C HIS A 37 11.48 0.22 8.46
N LEU A 38 11.62 0.47 7.15
CA LEU A 38 12.63 -0.19 6.32
C LEU A 38 14.05 0.16 6.77
N ARG A 39 14.34 1.43 7.02
CA ARG A 39 15.64 1.88 7.54
C ARG A 39 15.98 1.19 8.86
N ASP A 40 15.05 1.18 9.80
CA ASP A 40 15.23 0.56 11.12
C ASP A 40 15.42 -0.96 10.99
N GLY A 41 14.66 -1.61 10.10
CA GLY A 41 14.80 -3.04 9.79
C GLY A 41 16.19 -3.39 9.22
N HIS A 42 16.67 -2.59 8.26
CA HIS A 42 18.01 -2.75 7.70
C HIS A 42 19.12 -2.49 8.72
N LEU A 43 18.95 -1.49 9.60
CA LEU A 43 19.90 -1.19 10.67
C LEU A 43 20.02 -2.36 11.66
N GLU A 44 18.90 -2.92 12.10
CA GLU A 44 18.87 -4.07 13.01
C GLU A 44 19.39 -5.36 12.35
N MET A 45 19.16 -5.52 11.05
CA MET A 45 19.78 -6.60 10.27
C MET A 45 21.31 -6.44 10.20
N ALA A 46 21.80 -5.22 9.96
CA ALA A 46 23.24 -4.92 9.96
C ALA A 46 23.87 -5.17 11.33
N LYS A 47 23.21 -4.75 12.42
CA LYS A 47 23.61 -5.05 13.80
C LYS A 47 23.70 -6.55 14.06
N SER A 48 22.76 -7.34 13.53
CA SER A 48 22.78 -8.80 13.63
C SER A 48 24.00 -9.41 12.93
N ARG A 49 24.34 -8.91 11.73
CA ARG A 49 25.55 -9.31 10.98
C ARG A 49 26.84 -8.91 11.68
N TYR A 50 26.86 -7.77 12.35
CA TYR A 50 28.01 -7.33 13.13
C TYR A 50 28.26 -8.27 14.33
N ILE A 51 27.20 -8.61 15.08
CA ILE A 51 27.29 -9.45 16.27
C ILE A 51 27.67 -10.90 15.92
N ARG A 52 27.07 -11.48 14.87
CA ARG A 52 27.25 -12.90 14.50
C ARG A 52 28.25 -13.15 13.37
N GLY A 53 28.80 -12.11 12.78
CA GLY A 53 29.68 -12.19 11.61
C GLY A 53 28.92 -12.10 10.28
N LYS A 54 29.60 -11.58 9.26
CA LYS A 54 29.03 -11.21 7.95
C LYS A 54 28.36 -12.35 7.18
N GLU A 55 28.75 -13.60 7.43
CA GLU A 55 28.25 -14.81 6.74
C GLU A 55 27.06 -15.47 7.45
N SER A 56 26.66 -14.94 8.61
CA SER A 56 25.63 -15.56 9.47
C SER A 56 24.20 -15.20 9.08
N VAL A 57 23.99 -14.06 8.41
CA VAL A 57 22.69 -13.57 7.96
C VAL A 57 22.80 -13.16 6.50
N GLY A 58 22.30 -13.98 5.58
CA GLY A 58 22.34 -13.70 4.15
C GLY A 58 21.69 -14.80 3.33
N LEU A 59 21.56 -14.55 2.03
CA LEU A 59 20.84 -15.43 1.10
C LEU A 59 21.42 -16.86 1.06
N LEU A 60 22.74 -17.00 1.23
CA LEU A 60 23.44 -18.29 1.27
C LEU A 60 23.00 -19.20 2.44
N ARG A 61 22.33 -18.65 3.47
CA ARG A 61 21.81 -19.43 4.61
C ARG A 61 20.39 -19.94 4.39
N ILE A 62 19.71 -19.46 3.34
CA ILE A 62 18.37 -19.93 3.01
C ILE A 62 18.50 -21.35 2.41
N PRO A 63 17.73 -22.33 2.89
CA PRO A 63 17.72 -23.68 2.32
C PRO A 63 17.36 -23.65 0.83
N GLN A 64 18.13 -24.33 -0.01
CA GLN A 64 17.85 -24.41 -1.46
C GLN A 64 16.83 -25.50 -1.81
N ASP A 65 16.78 -26.57 -1.01
CA ASP A 65 15.93 -27.74 -1.27
C ASP A 65 14.56 -27.65 -0.58
N THR A 66 14.19 -26.48 -0.04
CA THR A 66 12.98 -26.30 0.75
C THR A 66 12.02 -25.35 0.04
N GLU A 67 10.75 -25.74 -0.06
CA GLU A 67 9.71 -24.85 -0.58
C GLU A 67 9.53 -23.66 0.37
N ILE A 68 9.85 -22.46 -0.13
CA ILE A 68 9.67 -21.22 0.63
C ILE A 68 8.22 -20.81 0.51
N THR A 69 7.48 -20.90 1.62
CA THR A 69 6.08 -20.47 1.71
C THR A 69 5.99 -19.08 2.34
N SER A 70 5.05 -18.27 1.84
CA SER A 70 4.78 -16.96 2.43
C SER A 70 4.14 -17.11 3.80
N LEU A 71 4.53 -16.24 4.74
CA LEU A 71 3.85 -16.09 6.05
C LEU A 71 2.57 -15.25 5.96
N PHE A 72 2.45 -14.49 4.88
CA PHE A 72 1.35 -13.56 4.64
C PHE A 72 0.54 -14.00 3.43
N ASP A 73 -0.76 -13.75 3.51
CA ASP A 73 -1.68 -13.82 2.39
C ASP A 73 -2.03 -12.42 1.92
N LEU A 74 -2.14 -12.27 0.61
CA LEU A 74 -2.52 -11.04 -0.06
C LEU A 74 -3.91 -11.28 -0.67
N GLU A 75 -4.91 -10.59 -0.15
CA GLU A 75 -6.27 -10.65 -0.64
C GLU A 75 -6.62 -9.32 -1.32
N THR A 76 -7.10 -9.41 -2.55
CA THR A 76 -7.62 -8.28 -3.30
C THR A 76 -9.14 -8.37 -3.28
N SER A 77 -9.77 -7.41 -2.60
CA SER A 77 -11.22 -7.26 -2.53
C SER A 77 -11.65 -6.05 -3.34
N TYR A 78 -12.87 -6.07 -3.86
CA TYR A 78 -13.52 -4.93 -4.50
C TYR A 78 -14.74 -4.54 -3.64
N GLN A 79 -14.98 -3.25 -3.42
CA GLN A 79 -16.19 -2.84 -2.70
C GLN A 79 -17.37 -2.87 -3.66
N GLU A 80 -18.47 -3.55 -3.28
CA GLU A 80 -19.69 -3.59 -4.09
C GLU A 80 -20.35 -2.20 -4.19
N GLU A 81 -20.90 -1.93 -5.37
CA GLU A 81 -21.59 -0.71 -5.81
C GLU A 81 -22.46 -0.08 -4.71
N HIS A 82 -22.02 1.04 -4.14
CA HIS A 82 -22.94 1.99 -3.50
C HIS A 82 -23.41 2.99 -4.55
N GLU A 83 -24.71 3.27 -4.56
CA GLU A 83 -25.50 4.03 -5.56
C GLU A 83 -24.94 5.42 -5.97
N ASP A 84 -23.90 5.93 -5.30
CA ASP A 84 -23.29 7.26 -5.51
C ASP A 84 -21.80 7.23 -6.00
N GLU A 85 -21.10 6.09 -6.01
CA GLU A 85 -19.71 5.97 -6.49
C GLU A 85 -19.57 4.79 -7.49
N PRO A 86 -19.48 5.05 -8.81
CA PRO A 86 -19.58 4.01 -9.84
C PRO A 86 -18.25 3.29 -10.11
N VAL A 87 -17.27 3.36 -9.21
CA VAL A 87 -15.90 2.93 -9.54
C VAL A 87 -15.44 1.76 -8.69
N ASP A 88 -15.12 0.68 -9.40
CA ASP A 88 -14.54 -0.57 -8.90
C ASP A 88 -13.11 -0.31 -8.36
N VAL A 89 -13.01 0.14 -7.11
CA VAL A 89 -11.72 0.42 -6.46
C VAL A 89 -11.18 -0.87 -5.83
N PRO A 90 -10.03 -1.40 -6.29
CA PRO A 90 -9.40 -2.54 -5.65
C PRO A 90 -8.83 -2.13 -4.29
N ARG A 91 -9.07 -2.99 -3.29
CA ARG A 91 -8.51 -2.90 -1.95
C ARG A 91 -7.63 -4.11 -1.66
N PHE A 92 -6.39 -3.84 -1.28
CA PHE A 92 -5.35 -4.81 -0.96
C PHE A 92 -5.27 -4.98 0.55
N SER A 93 -5.57 -6.18 1.03
CA SER A 93 -5.36 -6.54 2.43
C SER A 93 -4.27 -7.59 2.54
N ILE A 94 -3.33 -7.35 3.46
CA ILE A 94 -2.28 -8.31 3.80
C ILE A 94 -2.58 -8.82 5.20
N ASN A 95 -2.70 -10.14 5.33
CA ASN A 95 -3.00 -10.79 6.61
C ASN A 95 -1.93 -11.84 6.91
N LEU A 96 -1.61 -11.99 8.20
CA LEU A 96 -0.75 -13.09 8.64
C LEU A 96 -1.58 -14.38 8.59
N LYS A 97 -0.99 -15.45 8.06
CA LYS A 97 -1.62 -16.77 8.04
C LYS A 97 -2.09 -17.23 9.41
N ASP A 98 -3.15 -18.03 9.42
CA ASP A 98 -3.69 -18.58 10.65
C ASP A 98 -2.69 -19.50 11.36
N LYS A 99 -2.88 -19.66 12.68
CA LYS A 99 -1.98 -20.49 13.51
C LYS A 99 -1.85 -21.92 13.02
N GLU A 100 -2.89 -22.49 12.43
CA GLU A 100 -2.86 -23.86 11.89
C GLU A 100 -1.99 -23.96 10.63
N GLU A 101 -2.05 -22.96 9.75
CA GLU A 101 -1.20 -22.89 8.56
C GLU A 101 0.25 -22.59 8.93
N LEU A 102 0.47 -21.70 9.90
CA LEU A 102 1.80 -21.37 10.42
C LEU A 102 2.51 -22.55 11.07
N LYS A 103 1.80 -23.56 11.61
CA LYS A 103 2.43 -24.78 12.15
C LYS A 103 3.19 -25.55 11.08
N ASN A 104 2.71 -25.51 9.85
CA ASN A 104 3.31 -26.20 8.72
C ASN A 104 4.45 -25.38 8.08
N ILE A 105 4.60 -24.11 8.45
CA ILE A 105 5.63 -23.21 7.93
C ILE A 105 6.79 -23.18 8.92
N GLN A 106 7.98 -23.52 8.42
CA GLN A 106 9.19 -23.39 9.22
C GLN A 106 9.47 -21.91 9.50
N ASP A 107 9.71 -21.56 10.77
CA ASP A 107 10.12 -20.20 11.17
C ASP A 107 11.38 -19.75 10.39
N PRO A 108 11.27 -18.74 9.50
CA PRO A 108 12.38 -18.29 8.67
C PRO A 108 13.59 -17.79 9.46
N LEU A 109 13.41 -17.36 10.71
CA LEU A 109 14.52 -16.93 11.56
C LEU A 109 15.46 -18.09 11.89
N LYS A 110 14.95 -19.33 11.96
CA LYS A 110 15.74 -20.51 12.31
C LYS A 110 16.70 -20.93 11.20
N TRP A 111 16.51 -20.47 9.97
CA TRP A 111 17.48 -20.67 8.88
C TRP A 111 18.84 -20.03 9.19
N PHE A 112 18.85 -19.00 10.04
CA PHE A 112 20.08 -18.33 10.46
C PHE A 112 20.71 -18.97 11.71
N GLY A 113 20.18 -20.08 12.22
CA GLY A 113 20.72 -20.85 13.34
C GLY A 113 19.80 -20.89 14.56
N VAL A 114 20.17 -21.70 15.56
CA VAL A 114 19.36 -21.96 16.77
C VAL A 114 19.27 -20.73 17.68
N LEU A 115 20.35 -19.97 17.79
CA LEU A 115 20.44 -18.74 18.60
C LEU A 115 20.30 -17.51 17.70
N VAL A 116 19.05 -17.08 17.51
CA VAL A 116 18.70 -15.90 16.72
C VAL A 116 18.85 -14.64 17.58
N PRO A 117 19.70 -13.66 17.19
CA PRO A 117 19.84 -12.39 17.91
C PRO A 117 18.52 -11.62 18.00
N GLN A 118 18.34 -10.89 19.10
CA GLN A 118 17.17 -10.03 19.28
C GLN A 118 17.06 -8.95 18.18
N SER A 119 18.19 -8.46 17.69
CA SER A 119 18.23 -7.53 16.56
C SER A 119 17.64 -8.14 15.29
N LEU A 120 17.85 -9.43 15.01
CA LEU A 120 17.31 -10.06 13.80
C LEU A 120 15.79 -10.26 13.90
N ARG A 121 15.29 -10.58 15.11
CA ARG A 121 13.85 -10.62 15.40
C ARG A 121 13.21 -9.25 15.23
N THR A 122 13.89 -8.21 15.70
CA THR A 122 13.44 -6.82 15.56
C THR A 122 13.42 -6.41 14.09
N ALA A 123 14.46 -6.76 13.33
CA ALA A 123 14.51 -6.51 11.89
C ALA A 123 13.33 -7.16 11.15
N GLN A 124 13.05 -8.44 11.43
CA GLN A 124 11.89 -9.14 10.87
C GLN A 124 10.59 -8.39 11.18
N LYS A 125 10.35 -8.01 12.44
CA LYS A 125 9.15 -7.25 12.82
C LYS A 125 9.03 -5.94 12.05
N ARG A 126 10.12 -5.18 11.90
CA ARG A 126 10.12 -3.93 11.12
C ARG A 126 9.79 -4.15 9.64
N PHE A 127 10.30 -5.21 9.04
CA PHE A 127 9.95 -5.58 7.67
C PHE A 127 8.49 -6.03 7.53
N GLN A 128 7.93 -6.72 8.53
CA GLN A 128 6.51 -7.08 8.56
C GLN A 128 5.62 -5.84 8.66
N GLU A 129 5.93 -4.90 9.57
CA GLU A 129 5.25 -3.59 9.67
C GLU A 129 5.31 -2.82 8.35
N SER A 130 6.46 -2.83 7.69
CA SER A 130 6.65 -2.22 6.36
C SER A 130 5.72 -2.83 5.30
N LEU A 131 5.45 -4.13 5.36
CA LEU A 131 4.59 -4.81 4.39
C LEU A 131 3.12 -4.33 4.49
N TYR A 132 2.62 -4.15 5.71
CA TYR A 132 1.28 -3.58 5.93
C TYR A 132 1.16 -2.14 5.41
N LEU A 133 2.19 -1.33 5.63
CA LEU A 133 2.24 0.05 5.11
C LEU A 133 2.29 0.07 3.58
N ALA A 134 3.01 -0.86 2.96
CA ALA A 134 3.05 -0.98 1.50
C ALA A 134 1.67 -1.32 0.91
N ALA A 135 0.91 -2.24 1.53
CA ALA A 135 -0.47 -2.51 1.12
C ALA A 135 -1.36 -1.27 1.25
N ARG A 136 -1.24 -0.52 2.35
CA ARG A 136 -1.99 0.73 2.55
C ARG A 136 -1.66 1.78 1.48
N ILE A 137 -0.38 1.91 1.09
CA ILE A 137 0.03 2.81 0.01
C ILE A 137 -0.59 2.38 -1.33
N SER A 138 -0.67 1.07 -1.59
CA SER A 138 -1.34 0.55 -2.79
C SER A 138 -2.85 0.87 -2.79
N ASP A 139 -3.53 0.77 -1.64
CA ASP A 139 -4.93 1.16 -1.50
C ASP A 139 -5.15 2.64 -1.83
N ILE A 140 -4.34 3.51 -1.23
CA ILE A 140 -4.42 4.96 -1.47
C ILE A 140 -4.11 5.27 -2.94
N GLY A 141 -3.14 4.56 -3.53
CA GLY A 141 -2.80 4.66 -4.94
C GLY A 141 -3.96 4.26 -5.86
N ALA A 142 -4.67 3.18 -5.55
CA ALA A 142 -5.84 2.75 -6.32
C ALA A 142 -6.96 3.79 -6.27
N LYS A 143 -7.26 4.34 -5.08
CA LYS A 143 -8.24 5.43 -4.90
C LYS A 143 -7.86 6.69 -5.69
N LEU A 144 -6.59 7.08 -5.64
CA LEU A 144 -6.11 8.24 -6.39
C LEU A 144 -6.27 8.08 -7.90
N ASN A 145 -5.97 6.90 -8.44
CA ASN A 145 -6.12 6.65 -9.87
C ASN A 145 -7.59 6.82 -10.31
N VAL A 146 -8.51 6.30 -9.51
CA VAL A 146 -9.95 6.43 -9.74
C VAL A 146 -10.40 7.89 -9.71
N ILE A 147 -10.00 8.65 -8.69
CA ILE A 147 -10.38 10.07 -8.59
C ILE A 147 -9.79 10.89 -9.75
N VAL A 148 -8.57 10.57 -10.19
CA VAL A 148 -7.96 11.23 -11.35
C VAL A 148 -8.78 10.98 -12.61
N ASP A 149 -9.24 9.75 -12.84
CA ASP A 149 -10.11 9.41 -13.97
C ASP A 149 -11.45 10.17 -13.90
N GLU A 150 -12.05 10.28 -12.71
CA GLU A 150 -13.27 11.07 -12.49
C GLU A 150 -13.08 12.56 -12.75
N VAL A 151 -11.97 13.14 -12.27
CA VAL A 151 -11.61 14.54 -12.49
C VAL A 151 -11.42 14.80 -13.99
N GLU A 152 -10.79 13.90 -14.74
CA GLU A 152 -10.67 14.01 -16.19
C GLU A 152 -12.03 13.94 -16.89
N ALA A 153 -12.91 13.04 -16.46
CA ALA A 153 -14.26 12.91 -17.01
C ALA A 153 -15.08 14.20 -16.78
N LYS A 154 -15.08 14.73 -15.54
CA LYS A 154 -15.78 15.98 -15.20
C LYS A 154 -15.18 17.21 -15.86
N LYS A 155 -13.87 17.26 -16.10
CA LYS A 155 -13.24 18.31 -16.91
C LYS A 155 -13.73 18.27 -18.36
N LYS A 156 -13.88 17.08 -18.95
CA LYS A 156 -14.41 16.91 -20.32
C LYS A 156 -15.87 17.36 -20.41
N THR A 157 -16.71 17.05 -19.42
CA THR A 157 -18.12 17.51 -19.41
C THR A 157 -18.21 19.03 -19.25
N LYS A 158 -17.42 19.63 -18.34
CA LYS A 158 -17.32 21.09 -18.21
C LYS A 158 -16.90 21.77 -19.51
N ALA A 159 -15.93 21.21 -20.23
CA ALA A 159 -15.48 21.74 -21.51
C ALA A 159 -16.59 21.72 -22.58
N LYS A 160 -17.36 20.63 -22.67
CA LYS A 160 -18.52 20.53 -23.59
C LYS A 160 -19.60 21.56 -23.25
N LEU A 161 -19.97 21.69 -21.98
CA LEU A 161 -20.94 22.69 -21.51
C LEU A 161 -20.46 24.13 -21.78
N SER A 162 -19.15 24.38 -21.72
CA SER A 162 -18.58 25.70 -22.06
C SER A 162 -18.56 25.99 -23.57
N ALA A 163 -18.53 24.97 -24.43
CA ALA A 163 -18.58 25.12 -25.87
C ALA A 163 -20.02 25.39 -26.35
N GLU A 164 -20.98 24.64 -25.80
CA GLU A 164 -22.42 24.82 -26.08
C GLU A 164 -22.94 26.18 -25.60
N ALA A 165 -22.39 26.72 -24.50
CA ALA A 165 -22.73 28.06 -24.00
C ALA A 165 -22.07 29.23 -24.78
N ASN A 166 -21.14 28.95 -25.70
CA ASN A 166 -20.50 29.96 -26.56
C ASN A 166 -21.05 29.94 -28.01
N GLU A 167 -21.91 28.98 -28.36
CA GLU A 167 -22.59 28.89 -29.67
C GLU A 167 -24.02 29.46 -29.66
N GLU A 168 -24.57 29.82 -28.48
CA GLU A 168 -25.78 30.67 -28.30
C GLU A 168 -25.40 32.14 -28.05
#